data_AF-A0AAE4QYW8-F1
#
_entry.id   AF-A0AAE4QYW8-F1
#
_cell.length_a   1.000
_cell.length_b   1.000
_cell.length_c   1.000
_cell.angle_alpha   90.00
_cell.angle_beta   90.00
_cell.angle_gamma   90.00
#
_symmetry.space_group_name_H-M   'P 1'
#
loop_
_entity.id
_entity.type
_entity.pdbx_description
1 polymer ?
#
loop_
_entity_poly.entity_id
_entity_poly.type
_entity_poly.pdbx_seq_one_letter_code
_entity_poly.pdbx_strand_id
1 'polypeptide(L)'
;MDEQTWNEDEVWATVGLMADPGVPRRVAVAIADDLADDLSSELGGRWRVEVDQETLPLGPDGEIRLTEHAPRLLQEHDWDFVLYLTDLATRSDGDPLLYDVSGSTTAALVCIPVFGVVRVRSKVRKLVLKLVRAGTHQSGLGAPATDDLPPEHCRGFLNKARLLTGMVRNNRPTRMMTALTGVVAAGAGTGAFGIFYGSIASLAVALHPLRLLLISVMGVLTLVVWLILRNGLWTRPDDGLTASNRRMDNAATVLTVGTGVGIMYLGLLAAMFVLAIAVMDAGYLETQLERPVSIWDYVHLAWLSSCLGAFAGALGSNFDDEDAVREATYSLRWHERRKMFDSYESGDADSDEQEEQERIEREYDDDENDDENDDENEDEGGDEGDDNDDDDGGDGGESGNGSQSSRDGGPREVEDDRPRG
;
A
#
# COMPACT_ATOMS: atom_id res chain seq x y z
N MET A 1 -52.56 -16.11 -29.79
CA MET A 1 -51.71 -14.92 -29.63
C MET A 1 -51.34 -14.99 -28.17
N ASP A 2 -50.23 -15.64 -27.91
CA ASP A 2 -49.82 -16.07 -26.58
C ASP A 2 -49.17 -14.87 -25.90
N GLU A 3 -49.87 -14.28 -24.93
CA GLU A 3 -49.29 -13.28 -24.03
C GLU A 3 -48.31 -14.00 -23.10
N GLN A 4 -47.02 -13.88 -23.42
CA GLN A 4 -45.94 -14.13 -22.47
C GLN A 4 -46.09 -13.13 -21.33
N THR A 5 -46.64 -13.59 -20.21
CA THR A 5 -46.54 -12.90 -18.92
C THR A 5 -45.07 -12.91 -18.52
N TRP A 6 -44.38 -11.79 -18.72
CA TRP A 6 -43.10 -11.53 -18.07
C TRP A 6 -43.36 -11.53 -16.57
N ASN A 7 -42.74 -12.46 -15.84
CA ASN A 7 -42.80 -12.51 -14.40
C ASN A 7 -41.97 -11.32 -13.87
N GLU A 8 -42.64 -10.26 -13.42
CA GLU A 8 -42.00 -9.04 -12.89
C GLU A 8 -41.40 -9.24 -11.46
N ASP A 9 -41.48 -10.44 -10.90
CA ASP A 9 -41.00 -10.79 -9.55
C ASP A 9 -39.80 -11.77 -9.57
N GLU A 10 -38.83 -11.58 -10.46
CA GLU A 10 -37.53 -12.25 -10.27
C GLU A 10 -36.75 -11.48 -9.18
N VAL A 11 -36.99 -11.88 -7.93
CA VAL A 11 -36.32 -11.32 -6.75
C VAL A 11 -34.82 -11.46 -6.91
N TRP A 12 -34.11 -10.34 -6.88
CA TRP A 12 -32.66 -10.32 -6.88
C TRP A 12 -32.15 -10.78 -5.52
N ALA A 13 -31.17 -11.67 -5.52
CA ALA A 13 -30.36 -11.93 -4.34
C ALA A 13 -29.16 -10.97 -4.34
N THR A 14 -28.96 -10.25 -3.25
CA THR A 14 -27.89 -9.25 -3.12
C THR A 14 -26.78 -9.75 -2.20
N VAL A 15 -25.57 -9.83 -2.75
CA VAL A 15 -24.34 -10.13 -2.00
C VAL A 15 -23.59 -8.83 -1.79
N GLY A 16 -23.41 -8.44 -0.53
CA GLY A 16 -22.55 -7.32 -0.16
C GLY A 16 -21.09 -7.74 0.01
N LEU A 17 -20.18 -7.05 -0.66
CA LEU A 17 -18.75 -7.08 -0.37
C LEU A 17 -18.42 -5.87 0.50
N MET A 18 -18.43 -6.05 1.81
CA MET A 18 -17.96 -5.05 2.75
C MET A 18 -16.43 -5.15 2.85
N ALA A 19 -15.70 -4.05 2.67
CA ALA A 19 -14.24 -4.12 2.64
C ALA A 19 -13.57 -3.09 3.55
N ASP A 20 -12.45 -3.50 4.17
CA ASP A 20 -11.51 -2.53 4.72
C ASP A 20 -10.96 -1.65 3.57
N PRO A 21 -10.61 -0.38 3.83
CA PRO A 21 -10.12 0.53 2.79
C PRO A 21 -8.87 0.03 2.07
N GLY A 22 -8.56 0.59 0.91
CA GLY A 22 -7.35 0.29 0.16
C GLY A 22 -7.37 -1.05 -0.58
N VAL A 23 -6.42 -1.97 -0.33
CA VAL A 23 -6.30 -3.19 -1.14
C VAL A 23 -7.57 -4.07 -1.11
N PRO A 24 -8.22 -4.32 0.04
CA PRO A 24 -9.45 -5.09 0.08
C PRO A 24 -10.58 -4.46 -0.72
N ARG A 25 -10.83 -3.15 -0.59
CA ARG A 25 -11.82 -2.42 -1.41
C ARG A 25 -11.53 -2.52 -2.90
N ARG A 26 -10.30 -2.25 -3.33
CA ARG A 26 -9.92 -2.41 -4.75
C ARG A 26 -10.13 -3.83 -5.27
N VAL A 27 -9.90 -4.83 -4.42
CA VAL A 27 -10.19 -6.22 -4.79
C VAL A 27 -11.70 -6.44 -4.86
N ALA A 28 -12.50 -5.90 -3.94
CA ALA A 28 -13.96 -6.01 -3.95
C ALA A 28 -14.57 -5.40 -5.22
N VAL A 29 -14.23 -4.14 -5.52
CA VAL A 29 -14.67 -3.42 -6.72
C VAL A 29 -14.29 -4.22 -7.98
N ALA A 30 -13.03 -4.64 -8.09
CA ALA A 30 -12.54 -5.33 -9.27
C ALA A 30 -13.09 -6.75 -9.48
N ILE A 31 -13.78 -7.35 -8.50
CA ILE A 31 -14.40 -8.68 -8.66
C ILE A 31 -15.92 -8.63 -8.69
N ALA A 32 -16.56 -7.48 -8.47
CA ALA A 32 -17.99 -7.39 -8.20
C ALA A 32 -18.86 -7.88 -9.38
N ASP A 33 -18.68 -7.29 -10.55
CA ASP A 33 -19.47 -7.62 -11.76
C ASP A 33 -19.27 -9.08 -12.17
N ASP A 34 -18.01 -9.44 -12.24
CA ASP A 34 -17.49 -10.77 -12.53
C ASP A 34 -18.05 -11.85 -11.57
N LEU A 35 -18.18 -11.53 -10.28
CA LEU A 35 -18.76 -12.41 -9.28
C LEU A 35 -20.28 -12.53 -9.44
N ALA A 36 -20.98 -11.43 -9.77
CA ALA A 36 -22.42 -11.44 -10.01
C ALA A 36 -22.78 -12.38 -11.18
N ASP A 37 -21.97 -12.34 -12.25
CA ASP A 37 -22.09 -13.23 -13.40
C ASP A 37 -21.85 -14.70 -13.01
N ASP A 38 -20.79 -14.98 -12.25
CA ASP A 38 -20.49 -16.32 -11.77
C ASP A 38 -21.63 -16.90 -10.92
N LEU A 39 -22.16 -16.11 -9.97
CA LEU A 39 -23.26 -16.51 -9.10
C LEU A 39 -24.52 -16.82 -9.89
N SER A 40 -24.87 -15.95 -10.84
CA SER A 40 -26.02 -16.16 -11.73
C SER A 40 -25.85 -17.42 -12.59
N SER A 41 -24.63 -17.69 -13.06
CA SER A 41 -24.34 -18.87 -13.88
C SER A 41 -24.31 -20.19 -13.10
N GLU A 42 -23.78 -20.20 -11.87
CA GLU A 42 -23.60 -21.42 -11.06
C GLU A 42 -24.81 -21.76 -10.19
N LEU A 43 -25.47 -20.76 -9.61
CA LEU A 43 -26.56 -20.95 -8.65
C LEU A 43 -27.94 -20.75 -9.29
N GLY A 44 -28.00 -20.10 -10.46
CA GLY A 44 -29.25 -19.70 -11.11
C GLY A 44 -29.93 -18.53 -10.39
N GLY A 45 -30.92 -17.94 -11.06
CA GLY A 45 -31.58 -16.71 -10.60
C GLY A 45 -30.79 -15.44 -10.94
N ARG A 46 -31.23 -14.30 -10.40
CA ARG A 46 -30.56 -13.00 -10.60
C ARG A 46 -29.80 -12.60 -9.34
N TRP A 47 -28.51 -12.36 -9.50
CA TRP A 47 -27.63 -11.96 -8.42
C TRP A 47 -27.09 -10.56 -8.67
N ARG A 48 -27.08 -9.74 -7.62
CA ARG A 48 -26.38 -8.46 -7.60
C ARG A 48 -25.25 -8.54 -6.58
N VAL A 49 -24.12 -7.95 -6.93
CA VAL A 49 -23.03 -7.73 -5.99
C VAL A 49 -22.91 -6.23 -5.76
N GLU A 50 -22.98 -5.82 -4.50
CA GLU A 50 -22.78 -4.43 -4.09
C GLU A 50 -21.51 -4.35 -3.26
N VAL A 51 -20.76 -3.27 -3.41
CA VAL A 51 -19.50 -3.06 -2.69
C VAL A 51 -19.67 -1.85 -1.80
N ASP A 52 -19.30 -2.00 -0.54
CA ASP A 52 -19.25 -0.89 0.39
C ASP A 52 -17.98 -0.95 1.25
N GLN A 53 -17.67 0.16 1.91
CA GLN A 53 -16.48 0.32 2.73
C GLN A 53 -16.87 0.56 4.18
N GLU A 54 -16.35 -0.26 5.09
CA GLU A 54 -16.46 -0.02 6.53
C GLU A 54 -15.34 -0.77 7.25
N THR A 55 -14.76 -0.15 8.28
CA THR A 55 -13.75 -0.81 9.13
C THR A 55 -14.36 -1.24 10.46
N LEU A 56 -14.50 -2.55 10.68
CA LEU A 56 -15.06 -3.10 11.93
C LEU A 56 -14.05 -3.08 13.10
N PRO A 57 -14.48 -2.91 14.35
CA PRO A 57 -13.59 -2.91 15.52
C PRO A 57 -12.92 -4.29 15.76
N LEU A 58 -11.83 -4.28 16.53
CA LEU A 58 -11.11 -5.48 16.96
C LEU A 58 -11.54 -5.91 18.36
N GLY A 59 -11.95 -7.17 18.51
CA GLY A 59 -12.29 -7.72 19.81
C GLY A 59 -11.10 -7.76 20.80
N PRO A 60 -11.36 -8.09 22.08
CA PRO A 60 -10.32 -8.21 23.11
C PRO A 60 -9.22 -9.22 22.76
N ASP A 61 -9.60 -10.24 21.99
CA ASP A 61 -8.80 -11.34 21.46
C ASP A 61 -7.98 -10.96 20.21
N GLY A 62 -8.18 -9.77 19.65
CA GLY A 62 -7.51 -9.32 18.43
C GLY A 62 -8.09 -9.95 17.17
N GLU A 63 -9.35 -10.40 17.22
CA GLU A 63 -10.09 -10.93 16.08
C GLU A 63 -11.28 -10.01 15.74
N ILE A 64 -11.69 -10.02 14.47
CA ILE A 64 -12.85 -9.27 14.00
C ILE A 64 -14.08 -10.14 14.20
N ARG A 65 -15.01 -9.70 15.05
CA ARG A 65 -16.20 -10.49 15.39
C ARG A 65 -17.33 -10.24 14.40
N LEU A 66 -17.16 -10.71 13.16
CA LEU A 66 -18.13 -10.47 12.08
C LEU A 66 -19.55 -10.92 12.47
N THR A 67 -19.71 -12.00 13.23
CA THR A 67 -21.02 -12.49 13.68
C THR A 67 -21.79 -11.46 14.53
N GLU A 68 -21.10 -10.59 15.27
CA GLU A 68 -21.73 -9.56 16.10
C GLU A 68 -22.19 -8.35 15.25
N HIS A 69 -21.48 -8.03 14.17
CA HIS A 69 -21.77 -6.88 13.29
C HIS A 69 -22.63 -7.22 12.06
N ALA A 70 -22.58 -8.47 11.58
CA ALA A 70 -23.28 -8.90 10.37
C ALA A 70 -24.79 -8.61 10.36
N PRO A 71 -25.56 -8.77 11.46
CA PRO A 71 -26.98 -8.43 11.46
C PRO A 71 -27.25 -6.95 11.14
N ARG A 72 -26.40 -6.04 11.64
CA ARG A 72 -26.48 -4.61 11.34
C ARG A 72 -26.22 -4.37 9.86
N LEU A 73 -25.12 -4.91 9.34
CA LEU A 73 -24.72 -4.73 7.93
C LEU A 73 -25.79 -5.26 6.96
N LEU A 74 -26.34 -6.45 7.22
CA LEU A 74 -27.40 -7.02 6.38
C LEU A 74 -28.66 -6.14 6.39
N GLN A 75 -29.01 -5.56 7.55
CA GLN A 75 -30.20 -4.73 7.71
C GLN A 75 -30.03 -3.33 7.10
N GLU A 76 -28.89 -2.68 7.27
CA GLU A 76 -28.63 -1.32 6.80
C GLU A 76 -28.54 -1.23 5.28
N HIS A 77 -27.93 -2.24 4.65
CA HIS A 77 -27.75 -2.28 3.19
C HIS A 77 -28.78 -3.14 2.46
N ASP A 78 -29.75 -3.75 3.16
CA ASP A 78 -30.74 -4.69 2.59
C ASP A 78 -30.08 -5.84 1.80
N TRP A 79 -28.98 -6.37 2.34
CA TRP A 79 -28.21 -7.45 1.74
C TRP A 79 -28.69 -8.81 2.24
N ASP A 80 -28.68 -9.81 1.36
CA ASP A 80 -29.01 -11.19 1.72
C ASP A 80 -27.80 -11.94 2.29
N PHE A 81 -26.58 -11.56 1.87
CA PHE A 81 -25.34 -12.16 2.31
C PHE A 81 -24.21 -11.13 2.35
N VAL A 82 -23.42 -11.11 3.42
CA VAL A 82 -22.28 -10.19 3.57
C VAL A 82 -20.93 -10.92 3.58
N LEU A 83 -20.01 -10.46 2.77
CA LEU A 83 -18.62 -10.89 2.75
C LEU A 83 -17.73 -9.75 3.19
N TYR A 84 -17.06 -9.91 4.32
CA TYR A 84 -16.14 -8.93 4.83
C TYR A 84 -14.72 -9.20 4.33
N LEU A 85 -14.18 -8.35 3.47
CA LEU A 85 -12.81 -8.45 2.96
C LEU A 85 -11.86 -7.61 3.83
N THR A 86 -10.93 -8.28 4.51
CA THR A 86 -9.97 -7.61 5.40
C THR A 86 -8.53 -7.76 4.94
N ASP A 87 -7.72 -6.74 5.18
CA ASP A 87 -6.26 -6.82 5.10
C ASP A 87 -5.60 -7.16 6.45
N LEU A 88 -6.39 -7.32 7.51
CA LEU A 88 -5.88 -7.73 8.80
C LEU A 88 -5.45 -9.19 8.74
N ALA A 89 -4.18 -9.44 9.02
CA ALA A 89 -3.63 -10.79 9.09
C ALA A 89 -4.04 -11.49 10.39
N THR A 90 -5.32 -11.87 10.49
CA THR A 90 -5.86 -12.62 11.62
C THR A 90 -5.23 -14.01 11.68
N ARG A 91 -4.83 -14.43 12.89
CA ARG A 91 -4.06 -15.66 13.13
C ARG A 91 -4.46 -16.28 14.46
N SER A 92 -5.31 -17.31 14.41
CA SER A 92 -5.53 -18.17 15.56
C SER A 92 -4.35 -19.15 15.69
N ASP A 93 -3.73 -19.22 16.87
CA ASP A 93 -2.57 -20.09 17.16
C ASP A 93 -1.35 -19.99 16.22
N GLY A 94 -1.20 -18.88 15.51
CA GLY A 94 -0.05 -18.59 14.63
C GLY A 94 -0.11 -19.24 13.25
N ASP A 95 -1.26 -19.79 12.86
CA ASP A 95 -1.56 -20.18 11.49
C ASP A 95 -2.37 -19.06 10.79
N PRO A 96 -2.04 -18.69 9.53
CA PRO A 96 -2.81 -17.71 8.76
C PRO A 96 -4.28 -18.13 8.57
N LEU A 97 -5.22 -17.27 8.95
CA LEU A 97 -6.65 -17.44 8.69
C LEU A 97 -6.96 -17.02 7.26
N LEU A 98 -7.52 -17.90 6.44
CA LEU A 98 -7.96 -17.63 5.07
C LEU A 98 -9.34 -16.98 5.03
N TYR A 99 -10.28 -17.54 5.81
CA TYR A 99 -11.63 -17.05 5.98
C TYR A 99 -12.19 -17.52 7.33
N ASP A 100 -13.24 -16.85 7.81
CA ASP A 100 -14.05 -17.25 8.96
C ASP A 100 -15.54 -17.11 8.59
N VAL A 101 -16.38 -18.06 8.99
CA VAL A 101 -17.81 -18.09 8.64
C VAL A 101 -18.67 -17.88 9.86
N SER A 102 -19.72 -17.08 9.74
CA SER A 102 -20.67 -16.93 10.84
C SER A 102 -21.49 -18.21 11.01
N GLY A 103 -21.54 -18.73 12.24
CA GLY A 103 -22.34 -19.91 12.56
C GLY A 103 -23.85 -19.66 12.62
N SER A 104 -24.29 -18.40 12.59
CA SER A 104 -25.70 -18.02 12.77
C SER A 104 -26.24 -17.00 11.77
N THR A 105 -25.38 -16.37 10.96
CA THR A 105 -25.78 -15.33 9.99
C THR A 105 -25.23 -15.66 8.60
N THR A 106 -25.80 -15.05 7.56
CA THR A 106 -25.36 -15.13 6.16
C THR A 106 -24.11 -14.28 5.95
N ALA A 107 -23.04 -14.60 6.66
CA ALA A 107 -21.84 -13.79 6.69
C ALA A 107 -20.55 -14.61 6.68
N ALA A 108 -19.53 -14.10 5.99
CA ALA A 108 -18.18 -14.65 6.07
C ALA A 108 -17.12 -13.55 5.94
N LEU A 109 -16.00 -13.72 6.66
CA LEU A 109 -14.83 -12.87 6.62
C LEU A 109 -13.75 -13.53 5.75
N VAL A 110 -13.04 -12.75 4.94
CA VAL A 110 -11.97 -13.23 4.06
C VAL A 110 -10.71 -12.38 4.25
N CYS A 111 -9.60 -13.05 4.57
CA CYS A 111 -8.31 -12.39 4.78
C CYS A 111 -7.52 -12.30 3.46
N ILE A 112 -7.48 -11.11 2.88
CA ILE A 112 -6.79 -10.81 1.61
C ILE A 112 -5.27 -11.10 1.64
N PRO A 113 -4.50 -10.82 2.71
CA PRO A 113 -3.05 -11.01 2.71
C PRO A 113 -2.64 -12.48 2.50
N VAL A 114 -3.50 -13.43 2.87
CA VAL A 114 -3.22 -14.86 2.76
C VAL A 114 -3.11 -15.33 1.30
N PHE A 115 -3.65 -14.55 0.34
CA PHE A 115 -3.56 -14.85 -1.08
C PHE A 115 -2.19 -14.51 -1.70
N GLY A 116 -1.36 -13.74 -1.00
CA GLY A 116 -0.04 -13.29 -1.45
C GLY A 116 -0.14 -12.23 -2.54
N VAL A 117 0.71 -12.34 -3.57
CA VAL A 117 0.82 -11.30 -4.63
C VAL A 117 0.34 -11.75 -6.00
N VAL A 118 0.14 -13.05 -6.23
CA VAL A 118 -0.16 -13.62 -7.56
C VAL A 118 -1.65 -13.92 -7.71
N ARG A 119 -2.30 -13.35 -8.75
CA ARG A 119 -3.71 -13.57 -9.10
C ARG A 119 -4.66 -13.43 -7.90
N VAL A 120 -4.47 -12.38 -7.10
CA VAL A 120 -5.24 -12.16 -5.88
C VAL A 120 -6.73 -12.02 -6.20
N ARG A 121 -7.09 -11.11 -7.13
CA ARG A 121 -8.48 -10.91 -7.61
C ARG A 121 -9.16 -12.23 -7.97
N SER A 122 -8.57 -13.02 -8.88
CA SER A 122 -9.15 -14.30 -9.31
C SER A 122 -9.24 -15.36 -8.20
N LYS A 123 -8.32 -15.37 -7.24
CA LYS A 123 -8.37 -16.32 -6.11
C LYS A 123 -9.41 -15.92 -5.08
N VAL A 124 -9.55 -14.62 -4.81
CA VAL A 124 -10.54 -14.08 -3.88
C VAL A 124 -11.94 -14.31 -4.44
N ARG A 125 -12.21 -13.93 -5.71
CA ARG A 125 -13.47 -14.23 -6.42
C ARG A 125 -13.86 -15.70 -6.30
N LYS A 126 -12.92 -16.61 -6.58
CA LYS A 126 -13.16 -18.06 -6.46
C LYS A 126 -13.47 -18.53 -5.04
N LEU A 127 -12.86 -17.93 -4.01
CA LEU A 127 -13.18 -18.30 -2.63
C LEU A 127 -14.54 -17.74 -2.23
N VAL A 128 -14.78 -16.47 -2.52
CA VAL A 128 -16.03 -15.77 -2.28
C VAL A 128 -17.22 -16.52 -2.92
N LEU A 129 -17.11 -16.90 -4.19
CA LEU A 129 -18.12 -17.71 -4.88
C LEU A 129 -18.43 -19.02 -4.14
N LYS A 130 -17.40 -19.71 -3.64
CA LYS A 130 -17.57 -20.93 -2.85
C LYS A 130 -18.24 -20.68 -1.51
N LEU A 131 -17.93 -19.56 -0.85
CA LEU A 131 -18.53 -19.18 0.43
C LEU A 131 -20.04 -18.90 0.28
N VAL A 132 -20.42 -18.11 -0.74
CA VAL A 132 -21.84 -17.84 -1.03
C VAL A 132 -22.57 -19.14 -1.39
N ARG A 133 -21.96 -19.97 -2.24
CA ARG A 133 -22.51 -21.28 -2.60
C ARG A 133 -22.71 -22.18 -1.37
N ALA A 134 -21.76 -22.20 -0.44
CA ALA A 134 -21.88 -22.97 0.79
C ALA A 134 -22.95 -22.44 1.75
N GLY A 135 -23.30 -21.16 1.64
CA GLY A 135 -24.43 -20.52 2.33
C GLY A 135 -25.75 -20.63 1.59
N THR A 136 -25.78 -21.15 0.36
CA THR A 136 -27.01 -21.25 -0.44
C THR A 136 -27.70 -22.59 -0.18
N HIS A 137 -28.88 -22.55 0.45
CA HIS A 137 -29.68 -23.73 0.78
C HIS A 137 -30.99 -23.77 -0.02
N GLN A 138 -31.69 -24.91 -0.04
CA GLN A 138 -32.99 -25.04 -0.74
C GLN A 138 -34.05 -24.06 -0.23
N SER A 139 -33.90 -23.56 1.00
CA SER A 139 -34.82 -22.64 1.66
C SER A 139 -34.42 -21.16 1.51
N GLY A 140 -33.32 -20.86 0.81
CA GLY A 140 -32.73 -19.52 0.72
C GLY A 140 -31.28 -19.45 1.22
N LEU A 141 -30.76 -18.24 1.37
CA LEU A 141 -29.42 -17.99 1.92
C LEU A 141 -29.40 -18.22 3.43
N GLY A 142 -28.31 -18.80 3.92
CA GLY A 142 -28.05 -19.08 5.32
C GLY A 142 -26.55 -19.05 5.65
N ALA A 143 -26.21 -19.42 6.89
CA ALA A 143 -24.83 -19.57 7.32
C ALA A 143 -24.06 -20.55 6.41
N PRO A 144 -22.85 -20.21 5.95
CA PRO A 144 -22.04 -21.10 5.13
C PRO A 144 -21.66 -22.37 5.88
N ALA A 145 -21.89 -23.53 5.26
CA ALA A 145 -21.34 -24.78 5.73
C ALA A 145 -19.84 -24.89 5.38
N THR A 146 -19.04 -25.50 6.26
CA THR A 146 -17.58 -25.61 6.09
C THR A 146 -17.14 -26.88 5.36
N ASP A 147 -18.02 -27.85 5.16
CA ASP A 147 -17.66 -29.22 4.74
C ASP A 147 -16.98 -29.30 3.37
N ASP A 148 -17.37 -28.45 2.41
CA ASP A 148 -16.86 -28.42 1.04
C ASP A 148 -15.88 -27.26 0.77
N LEU A 149 -15.48 -26.53 1.81
CA LEU A 149 -14.57 -25.40 1.71
C LEU A 149 -13.10 -25.83 1.93
N PRO A 150 -12.12 -25.06 1.39
CA PRO A 150 -10.72 -25.28 1.75
C PRO A 150 -10.52 -25.07 3.27
N PRO A 151 -9.45 -25.59 3.87
CA PRO A 151 -9.19 -25.34 5.29
C PRO A 151 -9.14 -23.84 5.61
N GLU A 152 -9.88 -23.42 6.64
CA GLU A 152 -9.88 -22.06 7.18
C GLU A 152 -8.47 -21.57 7.52
N HIS A 153 -7.63 -22.47 8.05
CA HIS A 153 -6.28 -22.16 8.46
C HIS A 153 -5.25 -22.70 7.47
N CYS A 154 -4.44 -21.80 6.91
CA CYS A 154 -3.42 -22.10 5.91
C CYS A 154 -2.09 -22.49 6.58
N ARG A 155 -1.94 -23.77 6.96
CA ARG A 155 -0.73 -24.28 7.64
C ARG A 155 0.50 -24.34 6.74
N GLY A 156 1.69 -24.23 7.34
CA GLY A 156 2.98 -24.52 6.71
C GLY A 156 3.79 -23.29 6.28
N PHE A 157 5.08 -23.50 6.02
CA PHE A 157 6.04 -22.42 5.78
C PHE A 157 5.75 -21.63 4.50
N LEU A 158 5.29 -22.30 3.42
CA LEU A 158 4.96 -21.64 2.15
C LEU A 158 3.79 -20.67 2.32
N ASN A 159 2.77 -21.06 3.10
CA ASN A 159 1.63 -20.21 3.38
C ASN A 159 1.99 -19.03 4.29
N LYS A 160 2.91 -19.22 5.24
CA LYS A 160 3.48 -18.12 6.04
C LYS A 160 4.29 -17.14 5.19
N ALA A 161 5.12 -17.64 4.27
CA ALA A 161 5.85 -16.80 3.32
C ALA A 161 4.90 -16.05 2.37
N ARG A 162 3.86 -16.74 1.88
CA ARG A 162 2.82 -16.13 1.04
C ARG A 162 2.07 -15.03 1.78
N LEU A 163 1.70 -15.28 3.04
CA LEU A 163 1.11 -14.26 3.91
C LEU A 163 2.04 -13.05 4.03
N LEU A 164 3.32 -13.23 4.35
CA LEU A 164 4.28 -12.12 4.46
C LEU A 164 4.34 -11.30 3.16
N THR A 165 4.40 -11.94 1.99
CA THR A 165 4.39 -11.21 0.72
C THR A 165 3.08 -10.47 0.47
N GLY A 166 1.94 -11.02 0.91
CA GLY A 166 0.65 -10.34 0.83
C GLY A 166 0.57 -9.15 1.78
N MET A 167 1.08 -9.28 3.01
CA MET A 167 1.19 -8.17 3.96
C MET A 167 2.07 -7.06 3.40
N VAL A 168 3.22 -7.39 2.80
CA VAL A 168 4.10 -6.39 2.15
C VAL A 168 3.40 -5.65 1.03
N ARG A 169 2.65 -6.37 0.18
CA ARG A 169 1.85 -5.74 -0.89
C ARG A 169 0.76 -4.83 -0.32
N ASN A 170 0.10 -5.25 0.74
CA ASN A 170 -0.95 -4.47 1.37
C ASN A 170 -0.41 -3.19 2.01
N ASN A 171 0.82 -3.23 2.53
CA ASN A 171 1.54 -2.07 3.05
C ASN A 171 2.22 -1.22 1.94
N ARG A 172 1.61 -1.14 0.74
CA ARG A 172 2.01 -0.35 -0.46
C ARG A 172 3.42 0.30 -0.40
N PRO A 173 4.52 -0.45 -0.58
CA PRO A 173 5.88 0.06 -0.37
C PRO A 173 6.30 1.17 -1.36
N THR A 174 5.62 1.28 -2.50
CA THR A 174 5.81 2.37 -3.47
C THR A 174 5.30 3.70 -2.94
N ARG A 175 4.25 3.71 -2.12
CA ARG A 175 3.69 4.91 -1.50
C ARG A 175 4.65 5.53 -0.48
N MET A 176 5.54 4.73 0.13
CA MET A 176 6.62 5.29 0.96
C MET A 176 7.50 6.29 0.19
N MET A 177 7.59 6.20 -1.14
CA MET A 177 8.43 7.10 -1.94
C MET A 177 7.89 8.53 -1.95
N THR A 178 6.56 8.71 -1.93
CA THR A 178 5.93 10.04 -1.87
C THR A 178 5.95 10.59 -0.45
N ALA A 179 5.90 9.73 0.57
CA ALA A 179 6.03 10.14 1.97
C ALA A 179 7.47 10.53 2.38
N LEU A 180 8.50 10.07 1.67
CA LEU A 180 9.92 10.23 2.03
C LEU A 180 10.66 11.28 1.17
N THR A 181 10.03 12.41 0.89
CA THR A 181 10.60 13.46 0.02
C THR A 181 11.93 14.01 0.53
N GLY A 182 12.11 14.14 1.85
CA GLY A 182 13.32 14.53 2.56
C GLY A 182 14.45 13.52 2.40
N VAL A 183 14.16 12.21 2.51
CA VAL A 183 15.14 11.15 2.15
C VAL A 183 15.60 11.32 0.71
N VAL A 184 14.67 11.49 -0.23
CA VAL A 184 14.98 11.63 -1.66
C VAL A 184 15.81 12.87 -1.93
N ALA A 185 15.40 14.03 -1.41
CA ALA A 185 16.08 15.30 -1.63
C ALA A 185 17.49 15.32 -1.04
N ALA A 186 17.65 14.90 0.23
CA ALA A 186 18.96 14.84 0.88
C ALA A 186 19.88 13.81 0.22
N GLY A 187 19.31 12.66 -0.16
CA GLY A 187 20.04 11.61 -0.85
C GLY A 187 20.49 12.03 -2.25
N ALA A 188 19.61 12.68 -3.03
CA ALA A 188 19.93 13.20 -4.34
C ALA A 188 21.00 14.29 -4.28
N GLY A 189 20.85 15.28 -3.38
CA GLY A 189 21.83 16.34 -3.22
C GLY A 189 23.22 15.83 -2.82
N THR A 190 23.27 14.89 -1.87
CA THR A 190 24.54 14.31 -1.42
C THR A 190 25.14 13.35 -2.43
N GLY A 191 24.32 12.57 -3.13
CA GLY A 191 24.75 11.75 -4.26
C GLY A 191 25.35 12.60 -5.37
N ALA A 192 24.68 13.69 -5.76
CA ALA A 192 25.17 14.62 -6.77
C ALA A 192 26.54 15.22 -6.38
N PHE A 193 26.73 15.59 -5.10
CA PHE A 193 28.04 15.98 -4.59
C PHE A 193 29.11 14.90 -4.83
N GLY A 194 28.74 13.63 -4.71
CA GLY A 194 29.57 12.48 -5.06
C GLY A 194 30.08 12.47 -6.50
N ILE A 195 29.27 12.98 -7.45
CA ILE A 195 29.58 12.99 -8.88
C ILE A 195 30.47 14.18 -9.25
N PHE A 196 30.23 15.35 -8.64
CA PHE A 196 30.97 16.56 -8.98
C PHE A 196 32.47 16.52 -8.61
N TYR A 197 32.90 15.60 -7.74
CA TYR A 197 34.28 15.52 -7.26
C TYR A 197 35.04 14.34 -7.89
N GLY A 198 36.07 14.66 -8.68
CA GLY A 198 36.92 13.66 -9.35
C GLY A 198 37.65 12.69 -8.40
N SER A 199 37.90 13.09 -7.16
CA SER A 199 38.48 12.20 -6.14
C SER A 199 37.54 11.05 -5.73
N ILE A 200 36.23 11.24 -5.87
CA ILE A 200 35.24 10.19 -5.59
C ILE A 200 35.17 9.24 -6.78
N ALA A 201 35.31 9.73 -8.01
CA ALA A 201 35.42 8.89 -9.21
C ALA A 201 36.66 7.98 -9.17
N SER A 202 37.82 8.52 -8.80
CA SER A 202 39.03 7.69 -8.65
C SER A 202 38.89 6.65 -7.54
N LEU A 203 38.27 7.01 -6.41
CA LEU A 203 37.97 6.06 -5.34
C LEU A 203 36.97 4.98 -5.78
N ALA A 204 35.90 5.34 -6.48
CA ALA A 204 34.87 4.41 -6.95
C ALA A 204 35.44 3.33 -7.87
N VAL A 205 36.28 3.73 -8.83
CA VAL A 205 36.90 2.82 -9.80
C VAL A 205 37.99 1.96 -9.15
N ALA A 206 38.63 2.43 -8.08
CA ALA A 206 39.62 1.66 -7.32
C ALA A 206 38.99 0.59 -6.42
N LEU A 207 37.70 0.72 -6.06
CA LEU A 207 37.01 -0.24 -5.20
C LEU A 207 36.57 -1.47 -5.97
N HIS A 208 36.82 -2.64 -5.38
CA HIS A 208 36.29 -3.90 -5.91
C HIS A 208 34.74 -3.89 -5.88
N PRO A 209 34.04 -4.43 -6.89
CA PRO A 209 32.57 -4.44 -6.93
C PRO A 209 31.91 -5.02 -5.68
N LEU A 210 32.49 -6.07 -5.09
CA LEU A 210 32.01 -6.63 -3.82
C LEU A 210 32.05 -5.63 -2.65
N ARG A 211 33.03 -4.72 -2.62
CA ARG A 211 33.10 -3.66 -1.60
C ARG A 211 31.99 -2.64 -1.84
N LEU A 212 31.74 -2.25 -3.09
CA LEU A 212 30.61 -1.37 -3.44
C LEU A 212 29.27 -2.01 -3.05
N LEU A 213 29.08 -3.28 -3.38
CA LEU A 213 27.91 -4.05 -2.97
C LEU A 213 27.76 -4.05 -1.44
N LEU A 214 28.83 -4.34 -0.69
CA LEU A 214 28.80 -4.34 0.76
C LEU A 214 28.47 -2.95 1.33
N ILE A 215 29.05 -1.88 0.78
CA ILE A 215 28.73 -0.51 1.18
C ILE A 215 27.28 -0.17 0.88
N SER A 216 26.74 -0.57 -0.27
CA SER A 216 25.33 -0.35 -0.62
C SER A 216 24.38 -1.09 0.31
N VAL A 217 24.68 -2.36 0.62
CA VAL A 217 23.90 -3.14 1.59
C VAL A 217 23.97 -2.49 2.96
N MET A 218 25.13 -2.03 3.42
CA MET A 218 25.23 -1.31 4.70
C MET A 218 24.46 0.02 4.69
N GLY A 219 24.50 0.78 3.59
CA GLY A 219 23.77 2.04 3.44
C GLY A 219 22.26 1.82 3.47
N VAL A 220 21.75 0.86 2.70
CA VAL A 220 20.34 0.47 2.68
C VAL A 220 19.91 -0.02 4.06
N LEU A 221 20.67 -0.92 4.71
CA LEU A 221 20.34 -1.41 6.05
C LEU A 221 20.35 -0.29 7.09
N THR A 222 21.28 0.66 6.99
CA THR A 222 21.33 1.83 7.88
C THR A 222 20.07 2.67 7.73
N LEU A 223 19.65 2.94 6.48
CA LEU A 223 18.43 3.70 6.20
C LEU A 223 17.17 2.96 6.67
N VAL A 224 17.07 1.65 6.42
CA VAL A 224 15.96 0.81 6.90
C VAL A 224 15.86 0.83 8.43
N VAL A 225 16.97 0.57 9.13
CA VAL A 225 17.01 0.58 10.59
C VAL A 225 16.65 1.96 11.13
N TRP A 226 17.16 3.02 10.50
CA TRP A 226 16.85 4.39 10.88
C TRP A 226 15.35 4.70 10.74
N LEU A 227 14.72 4.37 9.61
CA LEU A 227 13.30 4.59 9.39
C LEU A 227 12.43 3.79 10.36
N ILE A 228 12.79 2.54 10.66
CA ILE A 228 12.05 1.72 11.63
C ILE A 228 12.11 2.32 13.03
N LEU A 229 13.30 2.73 13.48
CA LEU A 229 13.49 3.28 14.82
C LEU A 229 12.85 4.65 14.97
N ARG A 230 13.01 5.52 13.96
CA ARG A 230 12.54 6.89 14.01
C ARG A 230 11.02 6.99 13.95
N ASN A 231 10.39 6.25 13.05
CA ASN A 231 8.94 6.31 12.87
C ASN A 231 8.18 5.35 13.81
N GLY A 232 8.86 4.71 14.75
CA GLY A 232 8.25 3.82 15.72
C GLY A 232 7.56 2.60 15.10
N LEU A 233 8.02 2.10 13.96
CA LEU A 233 7.34 1.04 13.19
C LEU A 233 7.44 -0.36 13.84
N TRP A 234 8.22 -0.48 14.93
CA TRP A 234 8.48 -1.76 15.59
C TRP A 234 7.40 -2.07 16.63
N THR A 235 6.65 -3.16 16.40
CA THR A 235 5.58 -3.63 17.31
C THR A 235 6.16 -4.13 18.63
N ARG A 236 5.58 -3.69 19.75
CA ARG A 236 6.11 -3.89 21.10
C ARG A 236 5.35 -5.00 21.84
N PRO A 237 5.87 -5.47 23.00
CA PRO A 237 5.25 -6.57 23.72
C PRO A 237 3.87 -6.32 24.32
N ASP A 238 3.51 -5.06 24.53
CA ASP A 238 2.28 -4.68 25.23
C ASP A 238 1.03 -4.74 24.34
N ASP A 239 1.20 -4.99 23.03
CA ASP A 239 0.14 -4.97 22.01
C ASP A 239 -0.78 -6.21 22.04
N GLY A 240 -0.88 -6.98 23.14
CA GLY A 240 -1.77 -8.16 23.25
C GLY A 240 -1.48 -9.34 22.31
N LEU A 241 -0.59 -9.19 21.33
CA LEU A 241 -0.25 -10.19 20.33
C LEU A 241 0.62 -11.32 20.90
N THR A 242 0.35 -12.56 20.44
CA THR A 242 1.24 -13.69 20.70
C THR A 242 2.64 -13.43 20.14
N ALA A 243 3.67 -13.99 20.76
CA ALA A 243 5.06 -13.77 20.35
C ALA A 243 5.35 -14.20 18.90
N SER A 244 4.60 -15.19 18.37
CA SER A 244 4.70 -15.62 16.98
C SER A 244 4.14 -14.57 16.02
N ASN A 245 2.95 -14.04 16.33
CA ASN A 245 2.27 -13.01 15.52
C ASN A 245 3.12 -11.73 15.45
N ARG A 246 3.66 -11.28 16.58
CA ARG A 246 4.55 -10.11 16.65
C ARG A 246 5.82 -10.23 15.80
N ARG A 247 6.41 -11.42 15.73
CA ARG A 247 7.59 -11.65 14.89
C ARG A 247 7.24 -11.57 13.40
N MET A 248 6.06 -12.05 13.03
CA MET A 248 5.56 -11.97 11.65
C MET A 248 5.29 -10.52 11.26
N ASP A 249 4.64 -9.75 12.13
CA ASP A 249 4.32 -8.34 11.88
C ASP A 249 5.60 -7.52 11.72
N ASN A 250 6.57 -7.66 12.64
CA ASN A 250 7.87 -7.02 12.50
C ASN A 250 8.63 -7.49 11.24
N ALA A 251 8.52 -8.76 10.85
CA ALA A 251 9.11 -9.25 9.61
C ALA A 251 8.47 -8.63 8.37
N ALA A 252 7.15 -8.47 8.37
CA ALA A 252 6.42 -7.75 7.32
C ALA A 252 6.88 -6.30 7.25
N THR A 253 6.93 -5.58 8.39
CA THR A 253 7.42 -4.19 8.45
C THR A 253 8.83 -4.07 7.87
N VAL A 254 9.78 -4.89 8.33
CA VAL A 254 11.16 -4.86 7.83
C VAL A 254 11.21 -5.13 6.33
N LEU A 255 10.41 -6.07 5.84
CA LEU A 255 10.37 -6.42 4.43
C LEU A 255 9.73 -5.31 3.59
N THR A 256 8.69 -4.63 4.08
CA THR A 256 8.05 -3.49 3.42
C THR A 256 8.99 -2.29 3.37
N VAL A 257 9.52 -1.84 4.52
CA VAL A 257 10.51 -0.74 4.58
C VAL A 257 11.70 -1.07 3.69
N GLY A 258 12.23 -2.30 3.80
CA GLY A 258 13.37 -2.75 3.00
C GLY A 258 13.08 -2.75 1.50
N THR A 259 11.88 -3.13 1.09
CA THR A 259 11.46 -3.11 -0.32
C THR A 259 11.32 -1.68 -0.81
N GLY A 260 10.62 -0.80 -0.07
CA GLY A 260 10.46 0.61 -0.42
C GLY A 260 11.81 1.33 -0.53
N VAL A 261 12.67 1.20 0.49
CA VAL A 261 14.04 1.76 0.47
C VAL A 261 14.88 1.16 -0.65
N GLY A 262 14.72 -0.13 -0.95
CA GLY A 262 15.41 -0.78 -2.07
C GLY A 262 15.02 -0.18 -3.42
N ILE A 263 13.71 0.04 -3.66
CA ILE A 263 13.21 0.70 -4.86
C ILE A 263 13.74 2.13 -4.95
N MET A 264 13.69 2.90 -3.85
CA MET A 264 14.25 4.25 -3.79
C MET A 264 15.74 4.28 -4.09
N TYR A 265 16.51 3.33 -3.56
CA TYR A 265 17.95 3.22 -3.82
C TYR A 265 18.23 2.93 -5.29
N LEU A 266 17.44 2.05 -5.93
CA LEU A 266 17.57 1.77 -7.37
C LEU A 266 17.19 2.99 -8.21
N GLY A 267 16.14 3.73 -7.84
CA GLY A 267 15.77 4.99 -8.49
C GLY A 267 16.88 6.04 -8.35
N LEU A 268 17.44 6.20 -7.15
CA LEU A 268 18.59 7.08 -6.91
C LEU A 268 19.81 6.66 -7.72
N LEU A 269 20.10 5.36 -7.81
CA LEU A 269 21.19 4.81 -8.61
C LEU A 269 21.02 5.14 -10.10
N ALA A 270 19.82 4.96 -10.64
CA ALA A 270 19.50 5.33 -12.01
C ALA A 270 19.68 6.84 -12.24
N ALA A 271 19.17 7.67 -11.33
CA ALA A 271 19.33 9.12 -11.39
C ALA A 271 20.80 9.55 -11.33
N MET A 272 21.59 8.97 -10.43
CA MET A 272 23.03 9.23 -10.33
C MET A 272 23.81 8.76 -11.55
N PHE A 273 23.38 7.67 -12.19
CA PHE A 273 23.99 7.22 -13.44
C PHE A 273 23.74 8.20 -14.59
N VAL A 274 22.50 8.67 -14.76
CA VAL A 274 22.16 9.71 -15.74
C VAL A 274 22.94 11.00 -15.45
N LEU A 275 22.97 11.42 -14.18
CA LEU A 275 23.69 12.62 -13.77
C LEU A 275 25.20 12.49 -14.00
N ALA A 276 25.79 11.32 -13.75
CA ALA A 276 27.21 11.07 -14.00
C ALA A 276 27.56 11.20 -15.48
N ILE A 277 26.73 10.66 -16.37
CA ILE A 277 26.93 10.80 -17.83
C ILE A 277 26.78 12.27 -18.26
N ALA A 278 25.81 12.99 -17.70
CA ALA A 278 25.54 14.37 -18.08
C ALA A 278 26.63 15.36 -17.60
N VAL A 279 27.19 15.13 -16.40
CA VAL A 279 28.12 16.06 -15.74
C VAL A 279 29.58 15.73 -15.99
N MET A 280 29.96 14.45 -15.92
CA MET A 280 31.35 14.04 -16.01
C MET A 280 31.73 13.74 -17.46
N ASP A 281 32.41 14.69 -18.09
CA ASP A 281 32.96 14.51 -19.43
C ASP A 281 33.97 13.35 -19.48
N ALA A 282 33.91 12.55 -20.55
CA ALA A 282 34.78 11.39 -20.72
C ALA A 282 36.27 11.78 -20.75
N GLY A 283 36.62 12.90 -21.39
CA GLY A 283 38.00 13.38 -21.43
C GLY A 283 38.49 13.81 -20.06
N TYR A 284 37.65 14.46 -19.26
CA TYR A 284 37.98 14.78 -17.87
C TYR A 284 38.23 13.49 -17.05
N LEU A 285 37.35 12.49 -17.17
CA LEU A 285 37.50 11.23 -16.45
C LEU A 285 38.76 10.45 -16.89
N GLU A 286 39.12 10.48 -18.17
CA GLU A 286 40.36 9.90 -18.70
C GLU A 286 41.60 10.54 -18.07
N THR A 287 41.60 11.87 -17.92
CA THR A 287 42.73 12.56 -17.27
C THR A 287 42.86 12.21 -15.80
N GLN A 288 41.75 11.94 -15.11
CA GLN A 288 41.76 11.55 -13.69
C GLN A 288 42.17 10.09 -13.48
N LEU A 289 41.77 9.20 -14.39
CA LEU A 289 42.01 7.76 -14.27
C LEU A 289 43.31 7.29 -14.96
N GLU A 290 43.94 8.15 -15.77
CA GLU A 290 45.12 7.85 -16.59
C GLU A 290 44.94 6.63 -17.51
N ARG A 291 43.69 6.33 -17.89
CA ARG A 291 43.32 5.22 -18.78
C ARG A 291 42.05 5.56 -19.57
N PRO A 292 41.82 4.89 -20.73
CA PRO A 292 40.57 5.04 -21.45
C PRO A 292 39.37 4.68 -20.56
N VAL A 293 38.30 5.47 -20.68
CA VAL A 293 37.10 5.38 -19.85
C VAL A 293 36.12 4.37 -20.45
N SER A 294 35.53 3.56 -19.59
CA SER A 294 34.47 2.60 -19.93
C SER A 294 33.13 3.04 -19.33
N ILE A 295 32.02 2.56 -19.90
CA ILE A 295 30.68 2.75 -19.32
C ILE A 295 30.60 2.25 -17.87
N TRP A 296 31.38 1.20 -17.54
CA TRP A 296 31.45 0.67 -16.20
C TRP A 296 32.02 1.67 -15.19
N ASP A 297 32.87 2.60 -15.61
CA ASP A 297 33.43 3.61 -14.71
C ASP A 297 32.33 4.57 -14.21
N TYR A 298 31.39 4.92 -15.10
CA TYR A 298 30.18 5.65 -14.72
C TYR A 298 29.26 4.84 -13.80
N VAL A 299 29.11 3.54 -14.04
CA VAL A 299 28.35 2.65 -13.14
C VAL A 299 28.97 2.62 -11.75
N HIS A 300 30.29 2.47 -11.63
CA HIS A 300 30.97 2.46 -10.32
C HIS A 300 30.84 3.81 -9.61
N LEU A 301 31.00 4.92 -10.35
CA LEU A 301 30.83 6.27 -9.82
C LEU A 301 29.40 6.49 -9.30
N ALA A 302 28.38 6.19 -10.12
CA ALA A 302 26.99 6.30 -9.74
C ALA A 302 26.65 5.42 -8.53
N TRP A 303 27.20 4.20 -8.48
CA TRP A 303 27.01 3.28 -7.36
C TRP A 303 27.56 3.85 -6.06
N LEU A 304 28.82 4.30 -6.06
CA LEU A 304 29.42 4.89 -4.85
C LEU A 304 28.69 6.17 -4.44
N SER A 305 28.37 7.04 -5.40
CA SER A 305 27.59 8.27 -5.17
C SER A 305 26.23 7.96 -4.53
N SER A 306 25.51 6.95 -5.02
CA SER A 306 24.21 6.54 -4.47
C SER A 306 24.34 6.00 -3.05
N CYS A 307 25.45 5.34 -2.71
CA CYS A 307 25.73 4.95 -1.33
C CYS A 307 25.88 6.17 -0.40
N LEU A 308 26.60 7.21 -0.83
CA LEU A 308 26.69 8.47 -0.07
C LEU A 308 25.30 9.10 0.08
N GLY A 309 24.52 9.10 -1.00
CA GLY A 309 23.13 9.55 -1.00
C GLY A 309 22.26 8.77 -0.01
N ALA A 310 22.37 7.44 0.06
CA ALA A 310 21.59 6.62 1.00
C ALA A 310 21.88 6.98 2.48
N PHE A 311 23.16 7.24 2.82
CA PHE A 311 23.51 7.68 4.18
C PHE A 311 22.94 9.07 4.51
N ALA A 312 22.98 10.00 3.56
CA ALA A 312 22.40 11.32 3.74
C ALA A 312 20.87 11.30 3.75
N GLY A 313 20.25 10.42 2.98
CA GLY A 313 18.82 10.19 2.98
C GLY A 313 18.31 9.79 4.36
N ALA A 314 19.07 9.00 5.13
CA ALA A 314 18.71 8.69 6.51
C ALA A 314 18.58 9.96 7.36
N LEU A 315 19.53 10.90 7.25
CA LEU A 315 19.44 12.19 7.92
C LEU A 315 18.32 13.07 7.35
N GLY A 316 18.14 13.03 6.02
CA GLY A 316 17.08 13.73 5.30
C GLY A 316 15.69 13.31 5.73
N SER A 317 15.54 12.06 6.18
CA SER A 317 14.26 11.61 6.72
C SER A 317 13.79 12.48 7.87
N ASN A 318 14.69 13.16 8.60
CA ASN A 318 14.32 14.07 9.68
C ASN A 318 13.32 15.17 9.28
N PHE A 319 13.19 15.46 7.98
CA PHE A 319 12.24 16.42 7.43
C PHE A 319 10.95 15.80 6.87
N ASP A 320 10.87 14.47 6.87
CA ASP A 320 9.68 13.71 6.48
C ASP A 320 8.70 13.61 7.64
N ASP A 321 7.41 13.60 7.28
CA ASP A 321 6.29 13.41 8.18
C ASP A 321 6.25 11.97 8.69
N GLU A 322 6.29 11.82 10.01
CA GLU A 322 6.31 10.52 10.66
C GLU A 322 5.01 9.75 10.46
N ASP A 323 3.88 10.47 10.38
CA ASP A 323 2.56 9.86 10.26
C ASP A 323 2.34 9.33 8.84
N ALA A 324 2.72 10.10 7.81
CA ALA A 324 2.68 9.66 6.41
C ALA A 324 3.57 8.43 6.16
N VAL A 325 4.76 8.36 6.79
CA VAL A 325 5.64 7.20 6.67
C VAL A 325 5.05 5.98 7.40
N ARG A 326 4.44 6.19 8.57
CA ARG A 326 3.79 5.11 9.31
C ARG A 326 2.61 4.54 8.53
N GLU A 327 1.75 5.39 8.00
CA GLU A 327 0.61 5.02 7.16
C GLU A 327 1.04 4.22 5.92
N ALA A 328 2.09 4.67 5.24
CA ALA A 328 2.61 3.98 4.05
C ALA A 328 3.23 2.61 4.34
N THR A 329 3.61 2.29 5.59
CA THR A 329 4.36 1.06 5.91
C THR A 329 3.65 0.10 6.86
N TYR A 330 2.69 0.62 7.63
CA TYR A 330 1.97 -0.10 8.65
C TYR A 330 0.48 0.09 8.36
N SER A 331 -0.28 -1.01 8.28
CA SER A 331 -1.72 -0.90 8.38
C SER A 331 -2.06 -0.46 9.81
N LEU A 332 -2.20 0.86 9.98
CA LEU A 332 -2.59 1.54 11.23
C LEU A 332 -3.85 0.91 11.87
N ARG A 333 -4.58 0.15 11.06
CA ARG A 333 -5.73 -0.74 11.30
C ARG A 333 -5.72 -1.53 12.60
N TRP A 334 -4.61 -2.13 13.05
CA TRP A 334 -4.67 -2.84 14.35
C TRP A 334 -4.84 -1.86 15.52
N HIS A 335 -4.12 -0.74 15.50
CA HIS A 335 -4.24 0.30 16.52
C HIS A 335 -5.55 1.08 16.39
N GLU A 336 -5.99 1.40 15.17
CA GLU A 336 -7.28 2.07 14.90
C GLU A 336 -8.47 1.21 15.35
N ARG A 337 -8.51 -0.06 14.94
CA ARG A 337 -9.60 -0.96 15.30
C ARG A 337 -9.64 -1.26 16.80
N ARG A 338 -8.50 -1.16 17.50
CA ARG A 338 -8.48 -1.27 18.96
C ARG A 338 -9.00 -0.02 19.65
N LYS A 339 -8.67 1.18 19.15
CA LYS A 339 -9.28 2.42 19.63
C LYS A 339 -10.79 2.42 19.44
N MET A 340 -11.27 1.94 18.28
CA MET A 340 -12.71 1.76 18.06
C MET A 340 -13.32 0.81 19.09
N PHE A 341 -12.66 -0.31 19.41
CA PHE A 341 -13.16 -1.20 20.46
C PHE A 341 -13.24 -0.53 21.84
N ASP A 342 -12.23 0.26 22.21
CA ASP A 342 -12.23 0.98 23.48
C ASP A 342 -13.35 2.04 23.53
N SER A 343 -13.71 2.68 22.40
CA SER A 343 -14.87 3.60 22.32
C SER A 343 -16.21 2.85 22.40
N TYR A 344 -16.32 1.66 21.79
CA TYR A 344 -17.47 0.76 21.96
C TYR A 344 -17.70 0.40 23.43
N GLU A 345 -16.62 0.11 24.18
CA GLU A 345 -16.71 -0.28 25.59
C GLU A 345 -16.97 0.92 26.52
N SER A 346 -16.47 2.12 26.20
CA SER A 346 -16.66 3.31 27.02
C SER A 346 -18.08 3.90 26.95
N GLY A 347 -18.86 3.57 25.91
CA GLY A 347 -20.24 4.02 25.75
C GLY A 347 -20.40 5.40 25.10
N ASP A 348 -19.34 5.95 24.52
CA ASP A 348 -19.33 7.17 23.67
C ASP A 348 -19.46 6.83 22.16
N ALA A 349 -19.90 5.60 21.87
CA ALA A 349 -19.94 4.92 20.57
C ALA A 349 -20.40 5.78 19.37
N ASP A 350 -21.60 6.35 19.40
CA ASP A 350 -22.23 6.85 18.15
C ASP A 350 -21.53 8.06 17.50
N SER A 351 -20.96 8.99 18.27
CA SER A 351 -20.32 10.19 17.71
C SER A 351 -18.86 9.97 17.33
N ASP A 352 -18.12 9.29 18.20
CA ASP A 352 -16.68 9.09 18.01
C ASP A 352 -16.42 8.03 16.91
N GLU A 353 -17.32 7.06 16.74
CA GLU A 353 -17.25 6.08 15.65
C GLU A 353 -17.45 6.71 14.28
N GLN A 354 -18.48 7.56 14.13
CA GLN A 354 -18.74 8.23 12.86
C GLN A 354 -17.58 9.17 12.49
N GLU A 355 -17.05 9.93 13.46
CA GLU A 355 -15.91 10.82 13.20
C GLU A 355 -14.64 10.06 12.79
N GLU A 356 -14.37 8.90 13.41
CA GLU A 356 -13.20 8.07 13.07
C GLU A 356 -13.41 7.30 11.76
N GLN A 357 -14.61 6.79 11.49
CA GLN A 357 -14.96 6.18 10.20
C GLN A 357 -14.81 7.19 9.07
N GLU A 358 -15.37 8.40 9.21
CA GLU A 358 -15.23 9.45 8.20
C GLU A 358 -13.76 9.91 8.04
N ARG A 359 -12.96 9.88 9.11
CA ARG A 359 -11.51 10.15 9.01
C ARG A 359 -10.85 9.11 8.13
N ILE A 360 -11.08 7.83 8.43
CA ILE A 360 -10.54 6.70 7.69
C ILE A 360 -10.96 6.83 6.22
N GLU A 361 -12.26 6.98 5.94
CA GLU A 361 -12.78 7.10 4.58
C GLU A 361 -12.15 8.26 3.79
N ARG A 362 -12.09 9.46 4.39
CA ARG A 362 -11.47 10.64 3.73
C ARG A 362 -10.00 10.43 3.41
N GLU A 363 -9.25 9.80 4.31
CA GLU A 363 -7.83 9.54 4.11
C GLU A 363 -7.58 8.59 2.93
N TYR A 364 -8.50 7.66 2.66
CA TYR A 364 -8.37 6.70 1.56
C TYR A 364 -9.00 7.12 0.24
N ASP A 365 -10.04 7.96 0.24
CA ASP A 365 -10.63 8.51 -0.99
C ASP A 365 -9.67 9.50 -1.69
N ASP A 366 -8.91 10.30 -0.92
CA ASP A 366 -7.89 11.19 -1.48
C ASP A 366 -6.75 10.41 -2.16
N ASP A 367 -6.51 9.15 -1.76
CA ASP A 367 -5.46 8.29 -2.29
C ASP A 367 -5.84 7.48 -3.54
N GLU A 368 -7.14 7.22 -3.80
CA GLU A 368 -7.55 6.39 -4.94
C GLU A 368 -7.36 7.09 -6.29
N ASN A 369 -7.34 8.42 -6.32
CA ASN A 369 -7.13 9.20 -7.54
C ASN A 369 -5.70 9.08 -8.14
N ASP A 370 -4.70 8.64 -7.37
CA ASP A 370 -3.33 8.49 -7.84
C ASP A 370 -3.04 7.10 -8.47
N ASP A 371 -3.81 6.06 -8.12
CA ASP A 371 -3.57 4.66 -8.51
C ASP A 371 -4.32 4.25 -9.82
N GLU A 372 -5.26 5.05 -10.34
CA GLU A 372 -6.02 4.71 -11.57
C GLU A 372 -5.17 4.71 -12.86
N ASN A 373 -3.97 5.29 -12.85
CA ASN A 373 -3.13 5.42 -14.06
C ASN A 373 -2.25 4.20 -14.39
N ASP A 374 -2.10 3.21 -13.49
CA ASP A 374 -1.13 2.11 -13.69
C ASP A 374 -1.77 0.78 -14.14
N ASP A 375 -3.10 0.61 -14.05
CA ASP A 375 -3.78 -0.67 -14.27
C ASP A 375 -4.47 -0.83 -15.66
N GLU A 376 -4.44 0.18 -16.55
CA GLU A 376 -5.01 0.06 -17.92
C GLU A 376 -4.18 -0.79 -18.91
N ASN A 377 -3.00 -1.28 -18.52
CA ASN A 377 -2.07 -1.95 -19.46
C ASN A 377 -2.11 -3.50 -19.48
N GLU A 378 -3.10 -4.15 -18.89
CA GLU A 378 -3.21 -5.63 -18.97
C GLU A 378 -4.23 -6.19 -19.97
N ASP A 379 -4.98 -5.38 -20.73
CA ASP A 379 -6.03 -5.95 -21.62
C ASP A 379 -6.29 -5.20 -22.95
N GLU A 380 -5.27 -4.80 -23.72
CA GLU A 380 -5.48 -4.60 -25.18
C GLU A 380 -4.30 -5.11 -26.03
N GLY A 381 -4.41 -6.36 -26.49
CA GLY A 381 -3.72 -6.85 -27.67
C GLY A 381 -4.68 -6.86 -28.85
N GLY A 382 -4.52 -5.96 -29.81
CA GLY A 382 -5.30 -5.96 -31.04
C GLY A 382 -5.08 -4.73 -31.93
N ASP A 383 -4.20 -4.89 -32.92
CA ASP A 383 -4.18 -4.37 -34.30
C ASP A 383 -4.96 -3.09 -34.73
N GLU A 384 -4.41 -2.46 -35.78
CA GLU A 384 -4.89 -1.29 -36.54
C GLU A 384 -4.45 0.08 -35.98
N GLY A 385 -3.86 1.01 -36.74
CA GLY A 385 -3.48 1.09 -38.15
C GLY A 385 -2.89 2.49 -38.39
N ASP A 386 -2.04 2.60 -39.40
CA ASP A 386 -1.53 3.86 -39.95
C ASP A 386 -2.64 4.90 -40.14
N ASP A 387 -2.38 6.15 -39.76
CA ASP A 387 -2.55 7.28 -40.69
C ASP A 387 -1.82 8.53 -40.16
N ASN A 388 -0.93 9.03 -41.00
CA ASN A 388 -0.41 10.39 -40.94
C ASN A 388 -1.56 11.35 -41.25
N ASP A 389 -1.57 12.52 -40.61
CA ASP A 389 -1.84 13.76 -41.34
C ASP A 389 -1.23 14.96 -40.58
N ASP A 390 -0.50 15.73 -41.38
CA ASP A 390 0.05 17.04 -41.09
C ASP A 390 -1.07 18.05 -40.75
N ASP A 391 -0.84 19.00 -39.83
CA ASP A 391 -1.11 20.40 -40.17
C ASP A 391 -0.39 21.42 -39.27
N ASP A 392 -0.04 22.52 -39.93
CA ASP A 392 0.84 23.61 -39.58
C ASP A 392 0.25 24.66 -38.60
N GLY A 393 1.15 25.29 -37.84
CA GLY A 393 1.27 26.77 -37.81
C GLY A 393 0.49 27.58 -36.78
N GLY A 394 1.19 28.47 -36.06
CA GLY A 394 0.55 29.60 -35.37
C GLY A 394 1.39 30.35 -34.33
N ASP A 395 2.15 31.34 -34.79
CA ASP A 395 3.02 32.28 -34.07
C ASP A 395 2.27 33.48 -33.43
N GLY A 396 2.94 34.19 -32.49
CA GLY A 396 2.63 35.54 -31.98
C GLY A 396 2.14 35.57 -30.52
N GLY A 397 2.80 36.19 -29.52
CA GLY A 397 3.44 37.51 -29.43
C GLY A 397 2.71 38.28 -28.30
N GLU A 398 3.30 38.48 -27.13
CA GLU A 398 4.12 39.65 -26.69
C GLU A 398 3.34 40.64 -25.79
N SER A 399 3.99 41.11 -24.71
CA SER A 399 3.70 42.32 -23.90
C SER A 399 2.49 42.30 -22.95
N GLY A 400 2.53 42.77 -21.69
CA GLY A 400 3.53 43.50 -20.91
C GLY A 400 2.83 44.28 -19.76
N ASN A 401 3.63 44.74 -18.79
CA ASN A 401 3.34 45.74 -17.74
C ASN A 401 2.63 45.20 -16.46
N GLY A 402 3.08 45.39 -15.21
CA GLY A 402 4.08 46.29 -14.65
C GLY A 402 3.44 47.18 -13.57
N SER A 403 3.77 46.99 -12.28
CA SER A 403 3.80 48.07 -11.28
C SER A 403 4.32 47.60 -9.91
N GLN A 404 5.39 48.27 -9.48
CA GLN A 404 6.00 48.26 -8.16
C GLN A 404 5.16 49.05 -7.15
N SER A 405 5.23 48.73 -5.85
CA SER A 405 5.55 49.74 -4.83
C SER A 405 5.97 49.14 -3.47
N SER A 406 7.13 49.62 -3.04
CA SER A 406 7.86 49.49 -1.78
C SER A 406 7.12 49.77 -0.47
N ARG A 407 7.61 49.18 0.64
CA ARG A 407 7.98 49.80 1.95
C ARG A 407 8.42 48.67 2.90
N ASP A 408 9.70 48.53 3.23
CA ASP A 408 10.53 49.29 4.19
C ASP A 408 10.14 49.07 5.66
N GLY A 409 11.10 48.62 6.49
CA GLY A 409 10.99 48.53 7.95
C GLY A 409 11.59 47.28 8.60
N GLY A 410 12.92 47.19 8.70
CA GLY A 410 13.58 46.40 9.76
C GLY A 410 13.70 47.20 11.08
N PRO A 411 14.51 46.75 12.05
CA PRO A 411 14.17 45.78 13.09
C PRO A 411 14.12 46.41 14.50
N ARG A 412 13.55 45.71 15.49
CA ARG A 412 13.80 45.99 16.91
C ARG A 412 13.99 44.71 17.71
N GLU A 413 15.23 44.53 18.17
CA GLU A 413 15.60 43.78 19.36
C GLU A 413 14.88 44.35 20.59
N VAL A 414 14.36 43.49 21.46
CA VAL A 414 14.23 43.76 22.89
C VAL A 414 14.62 42.50 23.66
N GLU A 415 15.49 42.76 24.63
CA GLU A 415 16.26 41.92 25.51
C GLU A 415 15.43 41.45 26.73
N ASP A 416 15.73 40.23 27.19
CA ASP A 416 15.80 39.74 28.59
C ASP A 416 14.60 39.94 29.55
N ASP A 417 14.06 38.84 30.08
CA ASP A 417 14.22 38.52 31.52
C ASP A 417 13.52 37.18 31.86
N ARG A 418 14.25 36.27 32.53
CA ARG A 418 13.65 35.20 33.33
C ARG A 418 13.16 35.81 34.66
N PRO A 419 12.28 35.15 35.43
CA PRO A 419 12.81 34.19 36.40
C PRO A 419 11.95 32.94 36.63
N ARG A 420 12.64 31.98 37.23
CA ARG A 420 12.22 30.70 37.81
C ARG A 420 10.89 30.75 38.58
N GLY A 421 10.11 29.69 38.41
CA GLY A 421 9.08 29.18 39.31
C GLY A 421 8.84 27.72 38.96
#